data_AF-A0A7S0Q3N8-F1
#
_entry.id   AF-A0A7S0Q3N8-F1
#
_cell.length_a   1.000
_cell.length_b   1.000
_cell.length_c   1.000
_cell.angle_alpha   90.00
_cell.angle_beta   90.00
_cell.angle_gamma   90.00
#
_symmetry.space_group_name_H-M   'P 1'
#
loop_
_entity.id
_entity.type
_entity.pdbx_description
1 polymer ?
#
loop_
_entity_poly.entity_id
_entity_poly.type
_entity_poly.pdbx_seq_one_letter_code
_entity_poly.pdbx_strand_id
1 'polypeptide(L)'
;SHTDWPDEPRAPSPHTGGAAEGAAPLTLRQHAGEQQLQALTQKRLVRVFPSGDRIYSNNLDPTLGWRAGAQMQALNLQTNDLPTQLHHALFELNGGCGYVAKPAEMLSEPPAWPPPRVLLHVVTLTPLTLFELPARGEQRPYVQGPAFASHAHEPQLSWLPHQPRADTAPAHLFHSPTLAFELHAIGGFSCVSFELPPSDGTKRALLQPTSTHGHTIHYAGSVHCTAAEPRSAILRIAVVDEGGGGREIAYDTAVLDVLREGYRTFQLRSMQGTRIESCYLLVHVAFSTQVNAWVGEHELVSTLHAQQARLQKQAKELAGLRQKLLLDNTRCYTRYVV
;
A
#
# COMPACT_ATOMS: atom_id res chain seq x y z
N SER A 1 -9.45 -2.66 -27.82
CA SER A 1 -8.13 -3.31 -27.90
C SER A 1 -7.78 -3.81 -26.52
N HIS A 2 -7.77 -5.13 -26.31
CA HIS A 2 -7.28 -5.74 -25.08
C HIS A 2 -5.75 -5.52 -25.03
N THR A 3 -5.26 -5.04 -23.90
CA THR A 3 -3.83 -4.98 -23.62
C THR A 3 -3.64 -5.80 -22.36
N ASP A 4 -3.11 -7.01 -22.53
CA ASP A 4 -2.85 -7.91 -21.42
C ASP A 4 -1.67 -7.36 -20.60
N TRP A 5 -1.85 -7.32 -19.29
CA TRP A 5 -0.79 -6.99 -18.35
C TRP A 5 0.22 -8.14 -18.33
N PRO A 6 1.54 -7.90 -18.27
CA PRO A 6 2.49 -8.99 -18.12
C PRO A 6 2.20 -9.75 -16.82
N ASP A 7 2.11 -11.08 -16.91
CA ASP A 7 1.89 -11.97 -15.78
C ASP A 7 2.83 -11.65 -14.62
N GLU A 8 2.26 -11.47 -13.42
CA GLU A 8 3.02 -11.53 -12.18
C GLU A 8 3.70 -12.92 -12.07
N PRO A 9 4.94 -13.01 -11.56
CA PRO A 9 5.50 -14.31 -11.22
C PRO A 9 4.58 -15.01 -10.20
N ARG A 10 4.29 -16.30 -10.44
CA ARG A 10 3.41 -17.14 -9.61
C ARG A 10 3.65 -16.90 -8.11
N ALA A 11 2.61 -16.46 -7.41
CA ALA A 11 2.58 -16.42 -5.95
C ALA A 11 2.89 -17.83 -5.38
N PRO A 12 3.78 -17.97 -4.38
CA PRO A 12 3.95 -19.22 -3.68
C PRO A 12 2.69 -19.57 -2.86
N SER A 13 2.49 -20.86 -2.64
CA SER A 13 1.37 -21.43 -1.86
C SER A 13 1.27 -20.86 -0.44
N PRO A 14 0.07 -20.86 0.18
CA PRO A 14 -0.23 -20.11 1.41
C PRO A 14 0.42 -20.65 2.71
N HIS A 15 1.48 -21.46 2.62
CA HIS A 15 2.09 -22.13 3.78
C HIS A 15 3.61 -21.90 3.95
N THR A 16 4.19 -20.91 3.29
CA THR A 16 5.61 -20.60 3.49
C THR A 16 5.84 -19.09 3.50
N GLY A 17 6.28 -18.60 4.67
CA GLY A 17 7.20 -17.47 4.90
C GLY A 17 7.05 -16.21 4.03
N GLY A 18 6.80 -15.08 4.70
CA GLY A 18 6.77 -13.76 4.11
C GLY A 18 7.91 -13.49 3.11
N ALA A 19 7.53 -13.23 1.87
CA ALA A 19 8.35 -12.55 0.89
C ALA A 19 7.69 -11.20 0.61
N ALA A 20 8.47 -10.14 0.78
CA ALA A 20 8.06 -8.77 0.59
C ALA A 20 7.77 -8.48 -0.89
N GLU A 21 6.50 -8.37 -1.26
CA GLU A 21 6.08 -7.61 -2.46
C GLU A 21 6.03 -6.12 -2.09
N GLY A 22 7.20 -5.58 -1.75
CA GLY A 22 7.39 -4.15 -1.52
C GLY A 22 8.21 -3.59 -2.65
N ALA A 23 7.62 -2.68 -3.43
CA ALA A 23 8.33 -1.69 -4.25
C ALA A 23 9.71 -2.12 -4.80
N ALA A 24 9.80 -3.28 -5.44
CA ALA A 24 10.92 -3.52 -6.34
C ALA A 24 10.86 -2.37 -7.35
N PRO A 25 11.97 -1.63 -7.59
CA PRO A 25 11.96 -0.56 -8.57
C PRO A 25 11.39 -1.14 -9.86
N LEU A 26 10.21 -0.66 -10.26
CA LEU A 26 9.53 -1.13 -11.46
C LEU A 26 10.58 -1.09 -12.58
N THR A 27 10.72 -2.19 -13.31
CA THR A 27 11.66 -2.26 -14.41
C THR A 27 11.43 -1.06 -15.35
N LEU A 28 12.47 -0.59 -16.04
CA LEU A 28 12.35 0.53 -16.99
C LEU A 28 11.18 0.34 -17.97
N ARG A 29 10.87 -0.91 -18.34
CA ARG A 29 9.72 -1.27 -19.18
C ARG A 29 8.37 -1.09 -18.48
N GLN A 30 8.26 -1.48 -17.22
CA GLN A 30 7.05 -1.27 -16.40
C GLN A 30 6.81 0.22 -16.14
N HIS A 31 7.87 1.01 -15.86
CA HIS A 31 7.77 2.47 -15.74
C HIS A 31 7.26 3.13 -17.03
N ALA A 32 7.79 2.72 -18.19
CA ALA A 32 7.34 3.24 -19.48
C ALA A 32 5.87 2.87 -19.76
N GLY A 33 5.47 1.64 -19.42
CA GLY A 33 4.08 1.18 -19.53
C GLY A 33 3.12 1.95 -18.61
N GLU A 34 3.52 2.22 -17.36
CA GLU A 34 2.75 3.02 -16.40
C GLU A 34 2.50 4.44 -16.92
N GLN A 35 3.56 5.14 -17.35
CA GLN A 35 3.42 6.51 -17.88
C GLN A 35 2.57 6.57 -19.15
N GLN A 36 2.70 5.58 -20.04
CA GLN A 36 1.87 5.48 -21.23
C GLN A 36 0.39 5.28 -20.87
N LEU A 37 0.10 4.46 -19.85
CA LEU A 37 -1.26 4.24 -19.36
C LEU A 37 -1.80 5.47 -18.64
N GLN A 38 -0.99 6.20 -17.89
CA GLN A 38 -1.38 7.50 -17.30
C GLN A 38 -1.81 8.48 -18.40
N ALA A 39 -0.99 8.65 -19.45
CA ALA A 39 -1.33 9.51 -20.58
C ALA A 39 -2.62 9.07 -21.31
N LEU A 40 -2.84 7.76 -21.44
CA LEU A 40 -4.07 7.22 -22.01
C LEU A 40 -5.30 7.55 -21.13
N THR A 41 -5.17 7.37 -19.81
CA THR A 41 -6.28 7.51 -18.85
C THR A 41 -6.66 8.96 -18.55
N GLN A 42 -5.91 9.93 -19.06
CA GLN A 42 -6.30 11.34 -19.07
C GLN A 42 -7.48 11.62 -20.01
N LYS A 43 -7.54 10.88 -21.12
CA LYS A 43 -8.50 11.12 -22.21
C LYS A 43 -9.48 9.96 -22.37
N ARG A 44 -9.24 8.82 -21.71
CA ARG A 44 -10.03 7.59 -21.85
C ARG A 44 -10.27 6.93 -20.49
N LEU A 45 -11.37 6.20 -20.42
CA LEU A 45 -11.66 5.31 -19.30
C LEU A 45 -11.01 3.95 -19.54
N VAL A 46 -10.36 3.43 -18.51
CA VAL A 46 -9.75 2.10 -18.51
C VAL A 46 -10.36 1.27 -17.39
N ARG A 47 -10.76 0.05 -17.75
CA ARG A 47 -11.21 -0.99 -16.82
C ARG A 47 -10.17 -2.09 -16.74
N VAL A 48 -9.76 -2.43 -15.53
CA VAL A 48 -8.90 -3.56 -15.20
C VAL A 48 -9.76 -4.59 -14.49
N PHE A 49 -9.60 -5.86 -14.85
CA PHE A 49 -10.30 -6.97 -14.23
C PHE A 49 -9.32 -8.15 -14.02
N PRO A 50 -9.56 -9.02 -13.02
CA PRO A 50 -8.72 -10.18 -12.79
C PRO A 50 -8.74 -11.13 -13.99
N SER A 51 -7.63 -11.82 -14.27
CA SER A 51 -7.59 -12.82 -15.34
C SER A 51 -8.53 -13.99 -15.06
N GLY A 52 -9.05 -14.61 -16.12
CA GLY A 52 -9.99 -15.73 -16.02
C GLY A 52 -9.43 -16.98 -15.33
N ASP A 53 -8.10 -17.10 -15.25
CA ASP A 53 -7.41 -18.22 -14.60
C ASP A 53 -7.46 -18.18 -13.06
N ARG A 54 -8.00 -17.10 -12.49
CA ARG A 54 -8.16 -16.92 -11.03
C ARG A 54 -9.39 -17.64 -10.50
N ILE A 55 -9.32 -18.97 -10.50
CA ILE A 55 -10.41 -19.86 -10.04
C ILE A 55 -10.74 -19.63 -8.55
N TYR A 56 -9.79 -19.17 -7.74
CA TYR A 56 -9.95 -18.94 -6.30
C TYR A 56 -10.54 -17.57 -5.92
N SER A 57 -10.95 -16.74 -6.89
CA SER A 57 -11.55 -15.42 -6.64
C SER A 57 -10.70 -14.47 -5.79
N ASN A 58 -9.37 -14.58 -5.86
CA ASN A 58 -8.45 -13.66 -5.19
C ASN A 58 -8.27 -12.37 -6.00
N ASN A 59 -8.10 -11.25 -5.31
CA ASN A 59 -7.94 -9.95 -5.96
C ASN A 59 -6.49 -9.64 -6.33
N LEU A 60 -6.32 -8.77 -7.32
CA LEU A 60 -5.05 -8.11 -7.62
C LEU A 60 -4.86 -6.91 -6.68
N ASP A 61 -3.61 -6.54 -6.41
CA ASP A 61 -3.33 -5.27 -5.73
C ASP A 61 -3.90 -4.10 -6.58
N PRO A 62 -4.88 -3.35 -6.06
CA PRO A 62 -5.51 -2.29 -6.82
C PRO A 62 -4.62 -1.05 -6.94
N THR A 63 -3.61 -0.90 -6.07
CA THR A 63 -2.73 0.27 -6.05
C THR A 63 -1.95 0.42 -7.35
N LEU A 64 -1.57 -0.69 -7.99
CA LEU A 64 -0.88 -0.69 -9.29
C LEU A 64 -1.74 -0.09 -10.41
N GLY A 65 -3.02 -0.48 -10.47
CA GLY A 65 -3.96 0.05 -11.45
C GLY A 65 -4.25 1.54 -11.21
N TRP A 66 -4.50 1.91 -9.96
CA TRP A 66 -4.73 3.31 -9.57
C TRP A 66 -3.50 4.19 -9.83
N ARG A 67 -2.29 3.66 -9.59
CA ARG A 67 -1.02 4.35 -9.86
C ARG A 67 -0.84 4.68 -11.33
N ALA A 68 -1.28 3.77 -12.22
CA ALA A 68 -1.30 3.99 -13.66
C ALA A 68 -2.50 4.81 -14.15
N GLY A 69 -3.40 5.22 -13.25
CA GLY A 69 -4.58 6.03 -13.54
C GLY A 69 -5.79 5.27 -14.03
N ALA A 70 -5.84 3.95 -13.92
CA ALA A 70 -7.04 3.19 -14.22
C ALA A 70 -8.19 3.60 -13.29
N GLN A 71 -9.35 3.93 -13.87
CA GLN A 71 -10.50 4.43 -13.13
C GLN A 71 -11.37 3.30 -12.57
N MET A 72 -11.44 2.18 -13.29
CA MET A 72 -12.29 1.04 -12.93
C MET A 72 -11.44 -0.18 -12.63
N GLN A 73 -10.99 -0.31 -11.38
CA GLN A 73 -10.30 -1.50 -10.89
C GLN A 73 -11.34 -2.49 -10.35
N ALA A 74 -11.74 -3.48 -11.15
CA ALA A 74 -12.76 -4.44 -10.76
C ALA A 74 -12.19 -5.46 -9.77
N LEU A 75 -12.90 -5.67 -8.65
CA LEU A 75 -12.56 -6.63 -7.61
C LEU A 75 -13.70 -7.63 -7.39
N ASN A 76 -13.32 -8.81 -6.91
CA ASN A 76 -14.19 -9.86 -6.39
C ASN A 76 -14.63 -9.50 -4.97
N LEU A 77 -15.74 -8.76 -4.83
CA LEU A 77 -16.24 -8.27 -3.54
C LEU A 77 -16.72 -9.38 -2.58
N GLN A 78 -16.95 -10.61 -3.08
CA GLN A 78 -17.22 -11.76 -2.24
C GLN A 78 -16.03 -12.16 -1.35
N THR A 79 -14.82 -11.73 -1.72
CA THR A 79 -13.57 -11.98 -1.00
C THR A 79 -13.11 -10.70 -0.33
N ASN A 80 -13.21 -10.62 1.00
CA ASN A 80 -12.68 -9.50 1.78
C ASN A 80 -11.18 -9.71 2.10
N ASP A 81 -10.35 -9.70 1.06
CA ASP A 81 -8.89 -9.70 1.14
C ASP A 81 -8.33 -8.27 1.22
N LEU A 82 -7.01 -8.14 1.34
CA LEU A 82 -6.31 -6.86 1.43
C LEU A 82 -6.74 -5.87 0.31
N PRO A 83 -6.76 -6.25 -0.98
CA PRO A 83 -7.30 -5.41 -2.05
C PRO A 83 -8.68 -4.83 -1.78
N THR A 84 -9.64 -5.66 -1.37
CA THR A 84 -11.01 -5.22 -1.07
C THR A 84 -11.04 -4.21 0.08
N GLN A 85 -10.25 -4.42 1.13
CA GLN A 85 -10.22 -3.50 2.26
C GLN A 85 -9.42 -2.20 2.02
N LEU A 86 -8.45 -2.20 1.10
CA LEU A 86 -7.88 -0.95 0.54
C LEU A 86 -8.91 -0.20 -0.32
N HIS A 87 -9.64 -0.92 -1.17
CA HIS A 87 -10.71 -0.35 -2.00
C HIS A 87 -11.79 0.33 -1.15
N HIS A 88 -12.26 -0.31 -0.08
CA HIS A 88 -13.20 0.32 0.83
C HIS A 88 -12.65 1.62 1.46
N ALA A 89 -11.38 1.62 1.91
CA ALA A 89 -10.77 2.81 2.50
C ALA A 89 -10.71 3.99 1.54
N LEU A 90 -10.31 3.73 0.28
CA LEU A 90 -10.21 4.78 -0.73
C LEU A 90 -11.59 5.34 -1.08
N PHE A 91 -12.59 4.49 -1.27
CA PHE A 91 -13.91 4.92 -1.72
C PHE A 91 -14.86 5.36 -0.59
N GLU A 92 -14.45 5.25 0.68
CA GLU A 92 -15.09 5.98 1.80
C GLU A 92 -14.85 7.50 1.70
N LEU A 93 -13.84 7.94 0.95
CA LEU A 93 -13.65 9.35 0.62
C LEU A 93 -14.85 9.92 -0.14
N ASN A 94 -14.91 11.26 -0.18
CA ASN A 94 -15.92 11.99 -0.94
C ASN A 94 -17.36 11.56 -0.58
N GLY A 95 -17.60 11.31 0.71
CA GLY A 95 -18.91 10.91 1.23
C GLY A 95 -19.35 9.51 0.81
N GLY A 96 -18.43 8.62 0.43
CA GLY A 96 -18.79 7.25 0.06
C GLY A 96 -19.46 7.11 -1.30
N CYS A 97 -19.36 8.11 -2.18
CA CYS A 97 -20.11 8.13 -3.44
C CYS A 97 -19.55 7.19 -4.53
N GLY A 98 -18.43 6.52 -4.28
CA GLY A 98 -17.76 5.64 -5.24
C GLY A 98 -16.86 6.35 -6.25
N TYR A 99 -16.63 7.66 -6.09
CA TYR A 99 -15.72 8.44 -6.95
C TYR A 99 -14.71 9.24 -6.13
N VAL A 100 -13.43 9.04 -6.45
CA VAL A 100 -12.30 9.78 -5.89
C VAL A 100 -11.57 10.49 -7.03
N ALA A 101 -11.28 11.78 -6.84
CA ALA A 101 -10.55 12.56 -7.84
C ALA A 101 -9.11 12.07 -7.97
N LYS A 102 -8.62 11.94 -9.21
CA LYS A 102 -7.20 11.69 -9.48
C LYS A 102 -6.36 12.87 -8.99
N PRO A 103 -5.10 12.64 -8.56
CA PRO A 103 -4.13 13.71 -8.33
C PRO A 103 -3.97 14.60 -9.57
N ALA A 104 -3.75 15.89 -9.37
CA ALA A 104 -3.63 16.86 -10.47
C ALA A 104 -2.46 16.54 -11.40
N GLU A 105 -1.37 16.00 -10.85
CA GLU A 105 -0.17 15.58 -11.56
C GLU A 105 -0.42 14.37 -12.48
N MET A 106 -1.45 13.57 -12.22
CA MET A 106 -1.87 12.51 -13.12
C MET A 106 -2.67 13.07 -14.31
N LEU A 107 -3.19 14.30 -14.18
CA LEU A 107 -3.97 14.99 -15.21
C LEU A 107 -3.15 16.00 -16.03
N SER A 108 -1.88 16.24 -15.68
CA SER A 108 -0.99 17.16 -16.41
C SER A 108 -0.53 16.61 -17.76
N GLU A 109 -0.23 17.45 -18.74
CA GLU A 109 0.37 17.00 -20.01
C GLU A 109 1.86 17.43 -20.08
N PRO A 110 2.84 16.50 -19.99
CA PRO A 110 2.70 15.06 -19.74
C PRO A 110 2.36 14.72 -18.27
N PRO A 111 1.84 13.50 -17.98
CA PRO A 111 1.61 13.07 -16.61
C PRO A 111 2.91 13.05 -15.81
N ALA A 112 2.87 13.60 -14.60
CA ALA A 112 4.02 13.71 -13.69
C ALA A 112 3.77 12.94 -12.37
N TRP A 113 2.93 11.92 -12.40
CA TRP A 113 2.55 11.14 -11.23
C TRP A 113 3.39 9.85 -11.07
N PRO A 114 3.84 9.51 -9.85
CA PRO A 114 3.88 10.37 -8.67
C PRO A 114 5.00 11.44 -8.79
N PRO A 115 4.76 12.67 -8.29
CA PRO A 115 5.77 13.72 -8.37
C PRO A 115 6.91 13.48 -7.37
N PRO A 116 8.13 13.96 -7.67
CA PRO A 116 9.20 14.01 -6.68
C PRO A 116 8.81 14.99 -5.57
N ARG A 117 8.97 14.56 -4.31
CA ARG A 117 8.68 15.39 -3.13
C ARG A 117 9.92 15.54 -2.28
N VAL A 118 10.29 16.79 -1.97
CA VAL A 118 11.40 17.11 -1.05
C VAL A 118 11.01 16.85 0.40
N LEU A 119 9.73 16.97 0.73
CA LEU A 119 9.21 16.72 2.07
C LEU A 119 8.31 15.48 2.06
N LEU A 120 8.44 14.68 3.10
CA LEU A 120 7.56 13.57 3.42
C LEU A 120 6.67 13.98 4.58
N HIS A 121 5.40 13.62 4.51
CA HIS A 121 4.45 13.76 5.61
C HIS A 121 4.59 12.58 6.55
N VAL A 122 4.66 12.86 7.85
CA VAL A 122 4.76 11.83 8.88
C VAL A 122 3.55 11.92 9.78
N VAL A 123 2.81 10.82 9.87
CA VAL A 123 1.75 10.62 10.86
C VAL A 123 2.28 9.70 11.94
N THR A 124 2.43 10.24 13.14
CA THR A 124 2.83 9.47 14.32
C THR A 124 1.58 8.97 15.03
N LEU A 125 1.48 7.66 15.18
CA LEU A 125 0.40 6.96 15.86
C LEU A 125 0.94 6.39 17.16
N THR A 126 0.41 6.84 18.28
CA THR A 126 0.68 6.28 19.61
C THR A 126 -0.55 5.50 20.05
N PRO A 127 -0.65 4.19 19.73
CA PRO A 127 -1.76 3.37 20.19
C PRO A 127 -1.68 3.24 21.71
N LEU A 128 -2.83 3.43 22.36
CA LEU A 128 -2.93 3.40 23.82
C LEU A 128 -3.60 2.12 24.28
N THR A 129 -4.80 1.85 23.77
CA THR A 129 -5.65 0.79 24.30
C THR A 129 -6.62 0.30 23.24
N LEU A 130 -6.70 -1.03 23.12
CA LEU A 130 -7.72 -1.73 22.36
C LEU A 130 -8.77 -2.28 23.33
N PHE A 131 -10.01 -1.89 23.13
CA PHE A 131 -11.15 -2.29 23.94
C PHE A 131 -11.94 -3.37 23.21
N GLU A 132 -12.45 -4.35 23.97
CA GLU A 132 -13.50 -5.27 23.52
C GLU A 132 -13.13 -5.99 22.21
N LEU A 133 -11.95 -6.60 22.15
CA LEU A 133 -11.64 -7.53 21.07
C LEU A 133 -12.49 -8.81 21.25
N PRO A 134 -13.27 -9.24 20.24
CA PRO A 134 -14.15 -10.41 20.36
C PRO A 134 -13.38 -11.68 20.69
N ALA A 135 -13.96 -12.59 21.47
CA ALA A 135 -13.34 -13.88 21.71
C ALA A 135 -13.27 -14.72 20.43
N ARG A 136 -12.42 -15.77 20.43
CA ARG A 136 -12.28 -16.64 19.27
C ARG A 136 -13.62 -17.31 18.92
N GLY A 137 -14.12 -17.04 17.71
CA GLY A 137 -15.39 -17.59 17.21
C GLY A 137 -16.62 -16.74 17.52
N GLU A 138 -16.48 -15.70 18.34
CA GLU A 138 -17.54 -14.74 18.61
C GLU A 138 -17.73 -13.80 17.41
N GLN A 139 -18.99 -13.58 17.02
CA GLN A 139 -19.36 -12.59 16.01
C GLN A 139 -20.15 -11.47 16.70
N ARG A 140 -19.62 -10.25 16.66
CA ARG A 140 -20.29 -9.04 17.19
C ARG A 140 -20.48 -8.01 16.07
N PRO A 141 -21.33 -8.28 15.06
CA PRO A 141 -21.55 -7.32 13.98
C PRO A 141 -22.21 -6.07 14.55
N TYR A 142 -21.73 -4.89 14.14
CA TYR A 142 -22.39 -3.62 14.45
C TYR A 142 -23.57 -3.42 13.49
N VAL A 143 -24.78 -3.61 13.99
CA VAL A 143 -26.02 -3.67 13.18
C VAL A 143 -26.82 -2.34 13.19
N GLN A 144 -26.22 -1.22 13.59
CA GLN A 144 -26.92 0.08 13.67
C GLN A 144 -26.62 0.99 12.45
N GLY A 145 -27.57 1.85 12.06
CA GLY A 145 -27.41 2.88 11.01
C GLY A 145 -28.27 2.65 9.75
N PRO A 146 -28.21 3.52 8.73
CA PRO A 146 -29.08 3.43 7.53
C PRO A 146 -28.87 2.16 6.70
N ALA A 147 -27.68 1.54 6.75
CA ALA A 147 -27.40 0.23 6.15
C ALA A 147 -28.14 -0.94 6.85
N PHE A 148 -28.74 -0.70 8.01
CA PHE A 148 -29.63 -1.66 8.69
C PHE A 148 -30.91 -1.94 7.90
N ALA A 149 -31.42 -0.95 7.15
CA ALA A 149 -32.70 -1.09 6.46
C ALA A 149 -32.71 -2.26 5.47
N SER A 150 -31.54 -2.62 4.88
CA SER A 150 -31.41 -3.79 4.03
C SER A 150 -31.36 -5.11 4.78
N HIS A 151 -30.89 -5.13 6.04
CA HIS A 151 -30.92 -6.32 6.91
C HIS A 151 -32.30 -6.56 7.53
N ALA A 152 -33.12 -5.52 7.66
CA ALA A 152 -34.49 -5.64 8.15
C ALA A 152 -35.42 -6.40 7.19
N HIS A 153 -35.07 -6.50 5.90
CA HIS A 153 -35.96 -7.01 4.86
C HIS A 153 -35.93 -8.52 4.62
N GLU A 154 -35.04 -9.29 5.23
CA GLU A 154 -35.08 -10.77 5.10
C GLU A 154 -34.44 -11.49 6.30
N PRO A 155 -35.08 -11.45 7.49
CA PRO A 155 -34.56 -12.07 8.71
C PRO A 155 -34.47 -13.60 8.61
N GLN A 156 -35.15 -14.23 7.64
CA GLN A 156 -35.14 -15.68 7.44
C GLN A 156 -33.86 -16.19 6.74
N LEU A 157 -33.14 -15.31 6.01
CA LEU A 157 -31.83 -15.62 5.41
C LEU A 157 -30.67 -15.25 6.34
N SER A 158 -30.93 -14.44 7.36
CA SER A 158 -29.96 -14.10 8.39
C SER A 158 -29.96 -15.22 9.42
N TRP A 159 -28.95 -16.09 9.40
CA TRP A 159 -28.72 -17.01 10.51
C TRP A 159 -28.74 -16.21 11.81
N LEU A 160 -29.54 -16.64 12.80
CA LEU A 160 -29.45 -16.09 14.15
C LEU A 160 -27.96 -16.08 14.53
N PRO A 161 -27.41 -14.95 15.03
CA PRO A 161 -26.03 -14.91 15.49
C PRO A 161 -25.80 -16.12 16.37
N HIS A 162 -24.84 -16.97 16.00
CA HIS A 162 -24.54 -18.17 16.77
C HIS A 162 -24.16 -17.69 18.17
N GLN A 163 -25.07 -17.84 19.14
CA GLN A 163 -24.72 -17.55 20.52
C GLN A 163 -23.57 -18.49 20.87
N PRO A 164 -22.43 -17.98 21.36
CA PRO A 164 -21.36 -18.85 21.81
C PRO A 164 -21.96 -19.83 22.82
N ARG A 165 -21.77 -21.13 22.55
CA ARG A 165 -22.34 -22.21 23.35
C ARG A 165 -21.85 -22.03 24.79
N ALA A 166 -22.77 -21.82 25.73
CA ALA A 166 -22.46 -21.51 27.13
C ALA A 166 -21.62 -22.62 27.83
N ASP A 167 -21.57 -23.81 27.23
CA ASP A 167 -20.99 -25.02 27.84
C ASP A 167 -19.53 -25.28 27.41
N THR A 168 -18.96 -24.45 26.52
CA THR A 168 -17.53 -24.49 26.20
C THR A 168 -16.79 -23.49 27.07
N ALA A 169 -15.78 -23.96 27.81
CA ALA A 169 -14.81 -23.18 28.60
C ALA A 169 -14.47 -21.83 27.93
N PRO A 170 -14.17 -20.75 28.69
CA PRO A 170 -14.08 -19.40 28.15
C PRO A 170 -13.25 -19.41 26.88
N ALA A 171 -13.87 -19.07 25.74
CA ALA A 171 -13.23 -19.02 24.44
C ALA A 171 -11.93 -18.24 24.61
N HIS A 172 -10.79 -18.95 24.59
CA HIS A 172 -9.51 -18.42 25.05
C HIS A 172 -9.27 -17.04 24.43
N LEU A 173 -9.01 -16.03 25.28
CA LEU A 173 -8.50 -14.72 24.85
C LEU A 173 -7.27 -14.98 23.97
N PHE A 174 -7.10 -14.19 22.90
CA PHE A 174 -5.95 -14.31 22.03
C PHE A 174 -4.64 -14.24 22.83
N HIS A 175 -3.65 -15.04 22.43
CA HIS A 175 -2.43 -15.22 23.20
C HIS A 175 -1.58 -13.94 23.18
N SER A 176 -1.49 -13.30 22.01
CA SER A 176 -0.75 -12.05 21.84
C SER A 176 -1.35 -11.20 20.71
N PRO A 177 -2.41 -10.42 21.00
CA PRO A 177 -3.04 -9.52 20.02
C PRO A 177 -2.10 -8.34 19.70
N THR A 178 -1.30 -8.52 18.66
CA THR A 178 -0.29 -7.59 18.17
C THR A 178 -0.89 -6.64 17.14
N LEU A 179 -0.58 -5.36 17.19
CA LEU A 179 -1.00 -4.41 16.16
C LEU A 179 -0.03 -4.43 14.99
N ALA A 180 -0.53 -4.71 13.79
CA ALA A 180 0.19 -4.56 12.54
C ALA A 180 -0.22 -3.25 11.87
N PHE A 181 0.73 -2.32 11.76
CA PHE A 181 0.57 -1.07 11.03
C PHE A 181 1.15 -1.22 9.64
N GLU A 182 0.33 -0.99 8.62
CA GLU A 182 0.69 -1.12 7.22
C GLU A 182 0.36 0.15 6.44
N LEU A 183 1.21 0.54 5.51
CA LEU A 183 1.01 1.74 4.69
C LEU A 183 1.14 1.46 3.20
N HIS A 184 0.00 1.52 2.52
CA HIS A 184 -0.16 1.19 1.11
C HIS A 184 -0.32 2.46 0.29
N ALA A 185 0.73 2.86 -0.43
CA ALA A 185 0.72 4.07 -1.24
C ALA A 185 0.41 3.77 -2.71
N ILE A 186 -0.55 4.50 -3.27
CA ILE A 186 -0.84 4.49 -4.71
C ILE A 186 0.30 5.16 -5.47
N GLY A 187 0.96 6.16 -4.89
CA GLY A 187 2.07 6.85 -5.51
C GLY A 187 3.05 7.42 -4.49
N GLY A 188 4.29 7.60 -4.94
CA GLY A 188 5.37 8.19 -4.15
C GLY A 188 5.97 7.24 -3.12
N PHE A 189 6.92 7.76 -2.34
CA PHE A 189 7.54 7.03 -1.24
C PHE A 189 6.53 6.82 -0.10
N SER A 190 6.59 5.66 0.53
CA SER A 190 5.93 5.43 1.82
C SER A 190 6.68 4.42 2.67
N CYS A 191 6.59 4.52 3.99
CA CYS A 191 7.10 3.52 4.91
C CYS A 191 6.43 3.61 6.28
N VAL A 192 6.63 2.58 7.09
CA VAL A 192 6.25 2.50 8.49
C VAL A 192 7.49 2.19 9.31
N SER A 193 7.76 2.96 10.36
CA SER A 193 8.93 2.78 11.23
C SER A 193 8.62 3.11 12.69
N PHE A 194 9.40 2.55 13.61
CA PHE A 194 9.36 2.94 15.04
C PHE A 194 10.30 4.11 15.36
N GLU A 195 11.21 4.42 14.45
CA GLU A 195 12.20 5.46 14.59
C GLU A 195 12.15 6.43 13.40
N LEU A 196 12.59 7.65 13.66
CA LEU A 196 12.67 8.74 12.70
C LEU A 196 14.12 9.27 12.69
N PRO A 197 14.75 9.43 11.51
CA PRO A 197 14.25 9.07 10.17
C PRO A 197 14.11 7.55 9.99
N PRO A 198 13.25 7.08 9.06
CA PRO A 198 13.08 5.66 8.79
C PRO A 198 14.38 5.06 8.25
N SER A 199 14.80 3.93 8.81
CA SER A 199 16.01 3.20 8.40
C SER A 199 15.85 2.46 7.07
N ASP A 200 14.63 2.07 6.72
CA ASP A 200 14.30 1.32 5.51
C ASP A 200 12.88 1.65 5.00
N GLY A 201 12.57 1.30 3.76
CA GLY A 201 11.26 1.41 3.11
C GLY A 201 10.23 0.38 3.61
N THR A 202 10.37 -0.10 4.84
CA THR A 202 9.50 -1.12 5.45
C THR A 202 8.03 -0.69 5.36
N LYS A 203 7.15 -1.58 4.90
CA LYS A 203 5.71 -1.29 4.71
C LYS A 203 4.83 -1.73 5.87
N ARG A 204 5.36 -2.53 6.79
CA ARG A 204 4.64 -3.17 7.89
C ARG A 204 5.45 -3.14 9.17
N ALA A 205 4.85 -2.66 10.26
CA ALA A 205 5.45 -2.66 11.59
C ALA A 205 4.53 -3.37 12.59
N LEU A 206 5.10 -4.20 13.46
CA LEU A 206 4.37 -4.99 14.46
C LEU A 206 4.62 -4.44 15.87
N LEU A 207 3.57 -3.99 16.54
CA LEU A 207 3.63 -3.49 17.90
C LEU A 207 2.96 -4.47 18.87
N GLN A 208 3.77 -5.02 19.76
CA GLN A 208 3.34 -5.98 20.77
C GLN A 208 2.52 -5.32 21.88
N PRO A 209 1.55 -6.03 22.48
CA PRO A 209 0.86 -5.54 23.65
C PRO A 209 1.81 -5.45 24.84
N THR A 210 1.67 -4.39 25.65
CA THR A 210 2.42 -4.21 26.90
C THR A 210 1.76 -4.94 28.05
N SER A 211 0.44 -4.93 28.12
CA SER A 211 -0.33 -5.68 29.11
C SER A 211 -1.73 -5.97 28.61
N THR A 212 -2.34 -7.02 29.16
CA THR A 212 -3.70 -7.46 28.83
C THR A 212 -4.47 -7.69 30.12
N HIS A 213 -5.61 -7.01 30.26
CA HIS A 213 -6.50 -7.12 31.42
C HIS A 213 -7.93 -7.36 30.93
N GLY A 214 -8.39 -8.61 31.02
CA GLY A 214 -9.70 -9.02 30.50
C GLY A 214 -9.80 -8.75 29.00
N HIS A 215 -10.79 -7.95 28.59
CA HIS A 215 -11.02 -7.55 27.19
C HIS A 215 -10.29 -6.26 26.77
N THR A 216 -9.43 -5.73 27.65
CA THR A 216 -8.68 -4.50 27.39
C THR A 216 -7.20 -4.80 27.21
N ILE A 217 -6.64 -4.36 26.10
CA ILE A 217 -5.23 -4.57 25.73
C ILE A 217 -4.54 -3.21 25.67
N HIS A 218 -3.42 -3.06 26.35
CA HIS A 218 -2.65 -1.82 26.37
C HIS A 218 -1.40 -1.92 25.51
N TYR A 219 -1.08 -0.82 24.84
CA TYR A 219 0.11 -0.68 24.00
C TYR A 219 0.94 0.51 24.47
N ALA A 220 2.23 0.47 24.17
CA ALA A 220 3.17 1.54 24.45
C ALA A 220 4.10 1.73 23.25
N GLY A 221 4.61 2.95 23.09
CA GLY A 221 5.44 3.32 21.94
C GLY A 221 4.65 4.00 20.83
N SER A 222 5.37 4.47 19.82
CA SER A 222 4.80 5.18 18.67
C SER A 222 5.24 4.55 17.37
N VAL A 223 4.38 4.61 16.37
CA VAL A 223 4.63 4.15 15.02
C VAL A 223 4.51 5.35 14.08
N HIS A 224 5.49 5.51 13.22
CA HIS A 224 5.57 6.62 12.28
C HIS A 224 5.22 6.13 10.88
N CYS A 225 4.08 6.58 10.36
CA CYS A 225 3.64 6.35 8.99
C CYS A 225 4.10 7.52 8.12
N THR A 226 5.08 7.28 7.27
CA THR A 226 5.68 8.32 6.41
C THR A 226 5.21 8.15 4.99
N ALA A 227 4.70 9.20 4.35
CA ALA A 227 4.22 9.19 2.97
C ALA A 227 4.60 10.47 2.22
N ALA A 228 4.97 10.34 0.95
CA ALA A 228 5.12 11.47 0.04
C ALA A 228 3.75 12.07 -0.34
N GLU A 229 2.74 11.21 -0.50
CA GLU A 229 1.39 11.58 -0.93
C GLU A 229 0.34 11.06 0.07
N PRO A 230 0.05 11.79 1.18
CA PRO A 230 -0.84 11.32 2.24
C PRO A 230 -2.29 11.09 1.75
N ARG A 231 -2.73 11.87 0.74
CA ARG A 231 -4.05 11.70 0.09
C ARG A 231 -4.17 10.43 -0.74
N SER A 232 -3.05 9.81 -1.05
CA SER A 232 -2.94 8.61 -1.87
C SER A 232 -2.20 7.51 -1.14
N ALA A 233 -2.16 7.57 0.20
CA ALA A 233 -1.60 6.54 1.06
C ALA A 233 -2.68 6.04 2.02
N ILE A 234 -2.88 4.73 2.03
CA ILE A 234 -3.88 4.05 2.84
C ILE A 234 -3.17 3.39 4.02
N LEU A 235 -3.50 3.87 5.21
CA LEU A 235 -3.14 3.24 6.47
C LEU A 235 -4.08 2.04 6.70
N ARG A 236 -3.48 0.92 7.09
CA ARG A 236 -4.18 -0.25 7.58
C ARG A 236 -3.63 -0.59 8.96
N ILE A 237 -4.53 -0.75 9.93
CA ILE A 237 -4.19 -1.23 11.27
C ILE A 237 -4.90 -2.57 11.45
N ALA A 238 -4.15 -3.66 11.55
CA ALA A 238 -4.69 -5.00 11.79
C ALA A 238 -4.29 -5.50 13.18
N VAL A 239 -5.12 -6.37 13.75
CA VAL A 239 -4.83 -7.11 14.98
C VAL A 239 -4.46 -8.53 14.58
N VAL A 240 -3.27 -8.98 14.97
CA VAL A 240 -2.70 -10.29 14.64
C VAL A 240 -2.52 -11.08 15.92
N ASP A 241 -3.00 -12.32 15.97
CA ASP A 241 -2.69 -13.24 17.07
C ASP A 241 -1.38 -13.97 16.75
N GLU A 242 -0.25 -13.45 17.22
CA GLU A 242 1.05 -14.08 16.93
C GLU A 242 1.19 -15.45 17.61
N GLY A 243 0.73 -15.58 18.86
CA GLY A 243 0.72 -16.86 19.57
C GLY A 243 -0.25 -17.87 18.97
N GLY A 244 -1.23 -17.42 18.17
CA GLY A 244 -2.17 -18.25 17.42
C GLY A 244 -1.74 -18.62 16.00
N GLY A 245 -0.47 -18.42 15.65
CA GLY A 245 0.06 -18.73 14.32
C GLY A 245 0.01 -17.56 13.32
N GLY A 246 -0.05 -16.31 13.81
CA GLY A 246 0.04 -15.11 12.98
C GLY A 246 -1.25 -14.78 12.23
N ARG A 247 -2.40 -15.21 12.74
CA ARG A 247 -3.70 -15.00 12.09
C ARG A 247 -4.21 -13.58 12.35
N GLU A 248 -4.69 -12.92 11.30
CA GLU A 248 -5.43 -11.65 11.44
C GLU A 248 -6.83 -11.86 12.01
N ILE A 249 -7.18 -11.06 13.00
CA ILE A 249 -8.42 -11.14 13.77
C ILE A 249 -9.41 -10.06 13.33
N ALA A 250 -8.90 -8.83 13.28
CA ALA A 250 -9.67 -7.64 13.01
C ALA A 250 -8.77 -6.59 12.36
N TYR A 251 -9.36 -5.61 11.70
CA TYR A 251 -8.61 -4.53 11.09
C TYR A 251 -9.45 -3.26 10.98
N ASP A 252 -8.81 -2.13 10.74
CA ASP A 252 -9.47 -0.97 10.16
C ASP A 252 -8.54 -0.30 9.15
N THR A 253 -9.11 0.48 8.24
CA THR A 253 -8.36 1.16 7.17
C THR A 253 -8.80 2.61 7.05
N ALA A 254 -7.85 3.49 6.72
CA ALA A 254 -8.12 4.90 6.51
C ALA A 254 -7.10 5.50 5.54
N VAL A 255 -7.52 6.46 4.72
CA VAL A 255 -6.58 7.30 3.96
C VAL A 255 -5.84 8.22 4.94
N LEU A 256 -4.53 8.35 4.77
CA LEU A 256 -3.69 9.03 5.76
C LEU A 256 -4.09 10.51 5.96
N ASP A 257 -4.50 11.19 4.89
CA ASP A 257 -4.95 12.60 4.92
C ASP A 257 -6.29 12.83 5.64
N VAL A 258 -7.09 11.80 5.90
CA VAL A 258 -8.38 11.97 6.63
C VAL A 258 -8.21 11.97 8.15
N LEU A 259 -7.03 11.57 8.63
CA LEU A 259 -6.74 11.53 10.06
C LEU A 259 -6.70 12.95 10.64
N ARG A 260 -6.96 13.06 11.94
CA ARG A 260 -6.96 14.35 12.66
C ARG A 260 -6.16 14.22 13.95
N GLU A 261 -5.49 15.30 14.31
CA GLU A 261 -4.54 15.34 15.43
C GLU A 261 -5.21 15.15 16.79
N GLY A 262 -4.50 14.56 17.74
CA GLY A 262 -4.96 14.27 19.09
C GLY A 262 -5.54 12.86 19.22
N TYR A 263 -6.31 12.65 20.30
CA TYR A 263 -6.88 11.33 20.61
C TYR A 263 -8.04 10.97 19.68
N ARG A 264 -7.95 9.81 19.02
CA ARG A 264 -8.91 9.28 18.06
C ARG A 264 -9.14 7.80 18.29
N THR A 265 -10.25 7.30 17.75
CA THR A 265 -10.64 5.90 17.84
C THR A 265 -10.80 5.31 16.46
N PHE A 266 -10.23 4.13 16.24
CA PHE A 266 -10.55 3.28 15.09
C PHE A 266 -11.55 2.22 15.54
N GLN A 267 -12.68 2.11 14.86
CA GLN A 267 -13.66 1.06 15.13
C GLN A 267 -13.30 -0.14 14.26
N LEU A 268 -12.81 -1.20 14.88
CA LEU A 268 -12.29 -2.32 14.12
C LEU A 268 -13.41 -3.09 13.41
N ARG A 269 -13.04 -3.76 12.32
CA ARG A 269 -13.85 -4.62 11.48
C ARG A 269 -13.38 -6.05 11.63
N SER A 270 -14.31 -7.00 11.51
CA SER A 270 -13.96 -8.41 11.38
C SER A 270 -13.27 -8.63 10.03
N MET A 271 -12.63 -9.78 9.86
CA MET A 271 -12.06 -10.17 8.57
C MET A 271 -13.10 -10.32 7.44
N GLN A 272 -14.40 -10.26 7.74
CA GLN A 272 -15.49 -10.19 6.75
C GLN A 272 -15.84 -8.75 6.33
N GLY A 273 -15.18 -7.74 6.91
CA GLY A 273 -15.37 -6.33 6.59
C GLY A 273 -16.48 -5.62 7.38
N THR A 274 -17.19 -6.36 8.22
CA THR A 274 -18.24 -5.81 9.09
C THR A 274 -17.64 -5.18 10.34
N ARG A 275 -18.05 -3.96 10.69
CA ARG A 275 -17.64 -3.31 11.94
C ARG A 275 -18.02 -4.16 13.14
N ILE A 276 -17.12 -4.23 14.11
CA ILE A 276 -17.32 -4.97 15.34
C ILE A 276 -17.95 -4.01 16.36
N GLU A 277 -19.05 -4.43 16.98
CA GLU A 277 -19.69 -3.68 18.05
C GLU A 277 -18.74 -3.55 19.25
N SER A 278 -18.66 -2.33 19.78
CA SER A 278 -17.82 -1.97 20.95
C SER A 278 -16.31 -2.16 20.83
N CYS A 279 -15.79 -2.67 19.70
CA CYS A 279 -14.36 -2.90 19.49
C CYS A 279 -13.66 -1.65 18.94
N TYR A 280 -12.91 -0.96 19.81
CA TYR A 280 -12.25 0.31 19.47
C TYR A 280 -10.78 0.29 19.84
N LEU A 281 -9.93 0.79 18.94
CA LEU A 281 -8.54 1.12 19.22
C LEU A 281 -8.42 2.63 19.46
N LEU A 282 -8.06 3.02 20.68
CA LEU A 282 -7.72 4.40 21.04
C LEU A 282 -6.26 4.69 20.68
N VAL A 283 -6.04 5.75 19.89
CA VAL A 283 -4.74 6.16 19.37
C VAL A 283 -4.59 7.67 19.54
N HIS A 284 -3.41 8.14 19.93
CA HIS A 284 -3.04 9.54 19.76
C HIS A 284 -2.35 9.75 18.41
N VAL A 285 -2.84 10.71 17.62
CA VAL A 285 -2.31 11.04 16.29
C VAL A 285 -1.57 12.36 16.36
N ALA A 286 -0.34 12.41 15.84
CA ALA A 286 0.44 13.64 15.69
C ALA A 286 1.00 13.75 14.26
N PHE A 287 1.15 14.97 13.76
CA PHE A 287 1.66 15.23 12.42
C PHE A 287 3.02 15.93 12.46
N SER A 288 3.92 15.51 11.60
CA SER A 288 5.19 16.19 11.36
C SER A 288 5.62 16.01 9.90
N THR A 289 6.76 16.56 9.54
CA THR A 289 7.33 16.45 8.19
C THR A 289 8.80 16.12 8.27
N GLN A 290 9.32 15.41 7.27
CA GLN A 290 10.74 15.10 7.15
C GLN A 290 11.28 15.41 5.77
N VAL A 291 12.59 15.66 5.68
CA VAL A 291 13.27 15.76 4.39
C VAL A 291 13.31 14.38 3.76
N ASN A 292 12.94 14.31 2.48
CA ASN A 292 12.98 13.12 1.69
C ASN A 292 14.42 12.79 1.29
N ALA A 293 15.13 12.08 2.17
CA ALA A 293 16.47 11.58 1.88
C ALA A 293 16.50 10.58 0.71
N TRP A 294 15.36 9.95 0.39
CA TRP A 294 15.23 8.91 -0.63
C TRP A 294 15.08 9.46 -2.05
N VAL A 295 14.60 10.70 -2.20
CA VAL A 295 14.58 11.39 -3.51
C VAL A 295 15.99 11.74 -3.98
N GLY A 296 16.92 11.93 -3.05
CA GLY A 296 18.32 12.18 -3.37
C GLY A 296 18.97 11.03 -4.12
N GLU A 297 18.80 9.79 -3.67
CA GLU A 297 19.60 8.67 -4.18
C GLU A 297 19.20 8.28 -5.61
N HIS A 298 17.92 8.21 -5.95
CA HIS A 298 17.49 7.78 -7.29
C HIS A 298 17.69 8.87 -8.36
N GLU A 299 17.52 10.14 -7.99
CA GLU A 299 17.74 11.28 -8.90
C GLU A 299 19.25 11.54 -9.08
N LEU A 300 20.06 11.37 -8.03
CA LEU A 300 21.53 11.36 -8.13
C LEU A 300 22.03 10.16 -8.93
N VAL A 301 21.51 8.95 -8.71
CA VAL A 301 21.91 7.75 -9.46
C VAL A 301 21.51 7.86 -10.92
N SER A 302 20.31 8.36 -11.24
CA SER A 302 19.89 8.56 -12.63
C SER A 302 20.67 9.68 -13.34
N THR A 303 20.95 10.80 -12.66
CA THR A 303 21.83 11.84 -13.20
C THR A 303 23.26 11.35 -13.36
N LEU A 304 23.77 10.54 -12.43
CA LEU A 304 25.08 9.90 -12.51
C LEU A 304 25.16 8.91 -13.67
N HIS A 305 24.13 8.08 -13.88
CA HIS A 305 24.03 7.17 -15.02
C HIS A 305 23.95 7.93 -16.35
N ALA A 306 23.18 9.03 -16.40
CA ALA A 306 23.10 9.90 -17.58
C ALA A 306 24.45 10.57 -17.89
N GLN A 307 25.17 11.04 -16.86
CA GLN A 307 26.52 11.59 -17.00
C GLN A 307 27.53 10.52 -17.45
N GLN A 308 27.49 9.31 -16.89
CA GLN A 308 28.32 8.18 -17.31
C GLN A 308 28.08 7.79 -18.77
N ALA A 309 26.82 7.73 -19.21
CA ALA A 309 26.49 7.44 -20.61
C ALA A 309 27.04 8.53 -21.55
N ARG A 310 26.98 9.81 -21.15
CA ARG A 310 27.53 10.94 -21.91
C ARG A 310 29.05 10.88 -22.01
N LEU A 311 29.74 10.57 -20.90
CA LEU A 311 31.19 10.36 -20.87
C LEU A 311 31.63 9.18 -21.74
N GLN A 312 30.91 8.05 -21.69
CA GLN A 312 31.20 6.89 -22.54
C GLN A 312 31.05 7.20 -24.03
N LYS A 313 30.04 8.01 -24.41
CA LYS A 313 29.87 8.46 -25.79
C LYS A 313 31.03 9.34 -26.24
N GLN A 314 31.43 10.33 -25.43
CA GLN A 314 32.56 11.20 -25.71
C GLN A 314 33.88 10.42 -25.81
N ALA A 315 34.10 9.43 -24.94
CA ALA A 315 35.28 8.57 -24.97
C ALA A 315 35.35 7.76 -26.28
N LYS A 316 34.22 7.23 -26.77
CA LYS A 316 34.15 6.54 -28.08
C LYS A 316 34.44 7.47 -29.25
N GLU A 317 33.89 8.69 -29.22
CA GLU A 317 34.16 9.71 -30.26
C GLU A 317 35.64 10.09 -30.29
N LEU A 318 36.26 10.34 -29.12
CA LEU A 318 37.69 10.61 -29.00
C LEU A 318 38.56 9.45 -29.49
N ALA A 319 38.21 8.20 -29.16
CA ALA A 319 38.92 7.02 -29.64
C ALA A 319 38.85 6.90 -31.17
N GLY A 320 37.68 7.15 -31.76
CA GLY A 320 37.49 7.16 -33.21
C GLY A 320 38.29 8.27 -33.91
N LEU A 321 38.32 9.48 -33.34
CA LEU A 321 39.13 10.58 -33.85
C LEU A 321 40.63 10.27 -33.77
N ARG A 322 41.10 9.71 -32.65
CA ARG A 322 42.50 9.30 -32.48
C ARG A 322 42.90 8.24 -33.51
N GLN A 323 42.03 7.28 -33.80
CA GLN A 323 42.29 6.25 -34.80
C GLN A 323 42.35 6.82 -36.23
N LYS A 324 41.46 7.76 -36.57
CA LYS A 324 41.53 8.50 -37.85
C LYS A 324 42.84 9.29 -37.98
N LEU A 325 43.25 10.00 -36.94
CA LEU A 325 44.48 10.79 -36.94
C LEU A 325 45.74 9.92 -37.10
N LEU A 326 45.74 8.72 -36.51
CA LEU A 326 46.81 7.73 -36.69
C LEU A 326 46.86 7.18 -38.13
N LEU A 327 45.69 6.91 -38.72
CA LEU A 327 45.56 6.46 -40.11
C LEU A 327 45.99 7.54 -41.11
N ASP A 328 45.63 8.79 -40.86
CA ASP A 328 46.01 9.93 -41.70
C ASP A 328 47.51 10.22 -41.59
N ASN A 329 48.11 10.14 -40.39
CA ASN A 329 49.56 10.26 -40.22
C ASN A 329 50.31 9.13 -40.94
N THR A 330 49.86 7.88 -40.83
CA THR A 330 50.50 6.76 -41.56
C THR A 330 50.36 6.89 -43.07
N ARG A 331 49.24 7.42 -43.57
CA ARG A 331 49.05 7.76 -45.00
C ARG A 331 49.92 8.94 -45.47
N CYS A 332 50.12 9.95 -44.64
CA CYS A 332 51.05 11.04 -44.94
C CYS A 332 52.49 10.53 -44.99
N TYR A 333 52.95 9.74 -44.03
CA TYR A 333 54.31 9.19 -44.02
C TYR A 333 54.60 8.25 -45.20
N THR A 334 53.61 7.49 -45.68
CA THR A 334 53.78 6.62 -46.87
C THR A 334 53.81 7.40 -48.19
N ARG A 335 53.34 8.65 -48.23
CA ARG A 335 53.38 9.53 -49.43
C ARG A 335 54.70 10.29 -49.60
N TYR A 336 55.54 10.35 -48.57
CA TYR A 336 56.84 11.05 -48.59
C TYR A 336 58.05 10.10 -48.76
N VAL A 337 57.84 8.78 -48.88
CA VAL A 337 58.92 7.76 -48.94
C VAL A 337 58.86 6.94 -50.26
N VAL A 338 58.37 7.53 -51.35
CA VAL A 338 58.48 6.95 -52.71
C VAL A 338 59.06 7.96 -53.68
#